data_AF-A0A9X5CCB2-F1
#
_entry.id   AF-A0A9X5CCB2-F1
#
_cell.length_a   1.000
_cell.length_b   1.000
_cell.length_c   1.000
_cell.angle_alpha   90.00
_cell.angle_beta   90.00
_cell.angle_gamma   90.00
#
_symmetry.space_group_name_H-M   'P 1'
#
loop_
_entity.id
_entity.type
_entity.pdbx_description
1 polymer ?
#
loop_
_entity_poly.entity_id
_entity_poly.type
_entity_poly.pdbx_seq_one_letter_code
_entity_poly.pdbx_strand_id
1 'polypeptide(L)'
;MEQAESDFTKDLLMLMLREYELFVDSFQFACKNFKDNAENAALAQTMGFKSNKEYNEIMFLREITHTVNMFNDMDIKLKRKAEEVDLFSEEI
;
A
#
# COMPACT_ATOMS: atom_id res chain seq x y z
N MET A 1 15.54 26.69 3.59
CA MET A 1 14.51 26.21 2.65
C MET A 1 15.03 25.00 1.88
N GLU A 2 16.11 25.13 1.11
CA GLU A 2 16.70 24.01 0.34
C GLU A 2 17.02 22.74 1.15
N GLN A 3 17.59 22.86 2.35
CA GLN A 3 17.90 21.68 3.18
C GLN A 3 16.63 20.94 3.61
N ALA A 4 15.57 21.66 3.99
CA ALA A 4 14.31 21.06 4.43
C ALA A 4 13.55 20.39 3.28
N GLU A 5 13.63 20.96 2.07
CA GLU A 5 13.09 20.34 0.85
C GLU A 5 13.88 19.07 0.48
N SER A 6 15.21 19.14 0.53
CA SER A 6 16.08 17.99 0.29
C SER A 6 15.81 16.85 1.27
N ASP A 7 15.65 17.16 2.56
CA ASP A 7 15.35 16.17 3.59
C ASP A 7 13.96 15.54 3.37
N PHE A 8 12.94 16.35 3.02
CA PHE A 8 11.62 15.84 2.68
C PHE A 8 11.64 14.91 1.45
N THR A 9 12.33 15.29 0.37
CA THR A 9 12.44 14.47 -0.85
C THR A 9 13.14 13.15 -0.54
N LYS A 10 14.20 13.17 0.27
CA LYS A 10 14.90 11.96 0.70
C LYS A 10 13.99 11.06 1.54
N ASP A 11 13.29 11.60 2.52
CA ASP A 11 12.38 10.83 3.37
C ASP A 11 11.23 10.22 2.58
N LEU A 12 10.66 10.97 1.63
CA LEU A 12 9.64 10.47 0.72
C LEU A 12 10.17 9.34 -0.16
N LEU A 13 11.37 9.48 -0.72
CA LEU A 13 11.99 8.41 -1.53
C LEU A 13 12.23 7.15 -0.71
N MET A 14 12.76 7.29 0.50
CA MET A 14 12.99 6.16 1.41
C MET A 14 11.67 5.47 1.78
N LEU A 15 10.59 6.24 2.01
CA LEU A 15 9.27 5.70 2.26
C LEU A 15 8.74 4.93 1.04
N MET A 16 8.82 5.49 -0.17
CA MET A 16 8.38 4.82 -1.39
C MET A 16 9.12 3.50 -1.63
N LEU A 17 10.44 3.48 -1.43
CA LEU A 17 11.24 2.26 -1.61
C LEU A 17 10.86 1.17 -0.61
N ARG A 18 10.65 1.55 0.66
CA ARG A 18 10.21 0.61 1.71
C ARG A 18 8.83 0.03 1.41
N GLU A 19 7.88 0.87 1.00
CA GLU A 19 6.53 0.41 0.68
C GLU A 19 6.50 -0.46 -0.59
N TYR A 20 7.38 -0.19 -1.55
CA TYR A 20 7.55 -1.06 -2.70
C TYR A 20 8.08 -2.45 -2.31
N GLU A 21 9.08 -2.51 -1.42
CA GLU A 21 9.60 -3.77 -0.89
C GLU A 21 8.50 -4.59 -0.19
N LEU A 22 7.74 -3.95 0.73
CA LEU A 22 6.62 -4.59 1.42
C LEU A 22 5.53 -5.07 0.45
N PHE A 23 5.20 -4.25 -0.55
CA PHE A 23 4.25 -4.62 -1.58
C PHE A 23 4.70 -5.85 -2.35
N VAL A 24 5.97 -5.90 -2.77
CA VAL A 24 6.52 -7.04 -3.51
C VAL A 24 6.41 -8.32 -2.68
N ASP A 25 6.76 -8.26 -1.40
CA ASP A 25 6.66 -9.41 -0.49
C ASP A 25 5.22 -9.88 -0.32
N SER A 26 4.29 -8.97 -0.02
CA SER A 26 2.87 -9.30 0.12
C SER A 26 2.23 -9.79 -1.18
N PHE A 27 2.59 -9.19 -2.32
CA PHE A 27 2.09 -9.60 -3.62
C PHE A 27 2.59 -10.99 -3.99
N GLN A 28 3.88 -11.27 -3.79
CA GLN A 28 4.44 -12.61 -4.03
C GLN A 28 3.81 -13.65 -3.10
N PHE A 29 3.62 -13.31 -1.82
CA PHE A 29 2.93 -14.17 -0.86
C PHE A 29 1.50 -14.47 -1.33
N ALA A 30 0.75 -13.44 -1.73
CA ALA A 30 -0.61 -13.59 -2.22
C ALA A 30 -0.64 -14.48 -3.49
N CYS A 31 0.24 -14.24 -4.46
CA CYS A 31 0.33 -15.07 -5.67
C CYS A 31 0.65 -16.54 -5.38
N LYS A 32 1.53 -16.83 -4.41
CA LYS A 32 1.87 -18.20 -4.01
C LYS A 32 0.67 -18.92 -3.37
N ASN A 33 -0.10 -18.23 -2.54
CA ASN A 33 -1.19 -18.83 -1.76
C ASN A 33 -2.56 -18.79 -2.44
N PHE A 34 -2.70 -18.05 -3.55
CA PHE A 34 -3.96 -17.87 -4.27
C PHE A 34 -4.39 -19.09 -5.10
N LYS A 35 -3.44 -19.93 -5.54
CA LYS A 35 -3.74 -21.14 -6.33
C LYS A 35 -3.87 -22.36 -5.44
N ASP A 36 -5.04 -23.00 -5.48
CA ASP A 36 -5.31 -24.36 -4.98
C ASP A 36 -4.73 -24.70 -3.60
N ASN A 37 -4.91 -23.78 -2.64
CA ASN A 37 -4.53 -24.02 -1.25
C ASN A 37 -5.66 -24.77 -0.51
N ALA A 38 -5.37 -26.00 -0.06
CA ALA A 38 -6.30 -26.85 0.69
C ALA A 38 -6.72 -26.25 2.05
N GLU A 39 -5.85 -25.48 2.71
CA GLU A 39 -6.18 -24.77 3.95
C GLU A 39 -7.18 -23.65 3.69
N ASN A 40 -6.99 -22.89 2.60
CA ASN A 40 -7.93 -21.84 2.21
C ASN A 40 -9.32 -22.41 1.88
N ALA A 41 -9.39 -23.61 1.29
CA ALA A 41 -10.65 -24.28 1.02
C ALA A 41 -11.41 -24.64 2.33
N ALA A 42 -10.69 -25.16 3.33
CA ALA A 42 -11.28 -25.47 4.64
C ALA A 42 -11.72 -24.19 5.39
N LEU A 43 -10.93 -23.12 5.30
CA LEU A 43 -11.26 -21.82 5.89
C LEU A 43 -12.46 -21.18 5.19
N ALA A 44 -12.51 -21.21 3.86
CA ALA A 44 -13.63 -20.70 3.06
C ALA A 44 -14.95 -21.38 3.47
N GLN A 45 -14.95 -22.70 3.58
CA GLN A 45 -16.12 -23.46 4.03
C GLN A 45 -16.52 -23.10 5.46
N THR A 46 -15.55 -23.01 6.37
CA THR A 46 -15.79 -22.67 7.78
C THR A 46 -16.39 -21.27 7.95
N MET A 47 -15.95 -20.32 7.11
CA MET A 47 -16.45 -18.95 7.10
C MET A 47 -17.76 -18.79 6.31
N GLY A 48 -18.27 -19.86 5.69
CA GLY A 48 -19.55 -19.85 4.96
C GLY A 48 -19.48 -19.28 3.55
N PHE A 49 -18.29 -19.19 2.95
CA PHE A 49 -18.14 -18.82 1.55
C PHE A 49 -18.73 -19.90 0.64
N LYS A 50 -19.44 -19.47 -0.40
CA LYS A 50 -20.02 -20.39 -1.40
C LYS A 50 -18.99 -20.89 -2.41
N SER A 51 -17.85 -20.21 -2.51
CA SER A 51 -16.80 -20.49 -3.48
C SER A 51 -15.43 -20.25 -2.87
N ASN A 52 -14.53 -21.22 -2.99
CA ASN A 52 -13.12 -21.06 -2.61
C ASN A 52 -12.45 -19.96 -3.43
N LYS A 53 -12.90 -19.76 -4.67
CA LYS A 53 -12.39 -18.69 -5.54
C LYS A 53 -12.68 -17.31 -4.95
N GLU A 54 -13.91 -17.09 -4.48
CA GLU A 54 -14.32 -15.82 -3.86
C GLU A 54 -13.51 -15.54 -2.60
N TYR A 55 -13.33 -16.56 -1.74
CA TYR A 55 -12.48 -16.45 -0.55
C TYR A 55 -11.04 -16.09 -0.89
N ASN A 56 -10.45 -16.79 -1.88
CA ASN A 56 -9.09 -16.53 -2.32
C ASN A 56 -8.93 -15.12 -2.91
N GLU A 57 -9.92 -14.62 -3.65
CA GLU A 57 -9.91 -13.25 -4.20
C GLU A 57 -9.92 -12.20 -3.09
N ILE A 58 -10.75 -12.41 -2.06
CA ILE A 58 -10.80 -11.52 -0.89
C ILE A 58 -9.47 -11.55 -0.12
N MET A 59 -8.90 -12.73 0.09
CA MET A 59 -7.60 -12.85 0.76
C MET A 59 -6.47 -12.23 -0.05
N PHE A 60 -6.47 -12.38 -1.38
CA PHE A 60 -5.51 -11.72 -2.25
C PHE A 60 -5.61 -10.19 -2.12
N LEU A 61 -6.82 -9.64 -2.22
CA LEU A 61 -7.05 -8.20 -2.09
C LEU A 61 -6.63 -7.70 -0.71
N ARG A 62 -6.94 -8.45 0.35
CA ARG A 62 -6.53 -8.12 1.72
C ARG A 62 -5.02 -7.93 1.82
N GLU A 63 -4.22 -8.81 1.24
CA GLU A 63 -2.77 -8.72 1.35
C GLU A 63 -2.17 -7.55 0.59
N ILE A 64 -2.80 -7.06 -0.47
CA ILE A 64 -2.28 -5.90 -1.23
C ILE A 64 -2.89 -4.56 -0.80
N THR A 65 -3.98 -4.57 -0.03
CA THR A 65 -4.73 -3.35 0.33
C THR A 65 -3.92 -2.37 1.18
N HIS A 66 -3.05 -2.89 2.06
CA HIS A 66 -2.23 -2.03 2.93
C HIS A 66 -1.34 -1.08 2.11
N THR A 67 -0.76 -1.55 1.00
CA THR A 67 0.05 -0.73 0.10
C THR A 67 -0.77 0.38 -0.55
N VAL A 68 -2.01 0.09 -0.98
CA VAL A 68 -2.91 1.10 -1.56
C VAL A 68 -3.19 2.22 -0.55
N ASN A 69 -3.46 1.85 0.71
CA ASN A 69 -3.68 2.84 1.76
C ASN A 69 -2.45 3.70 2.00
N MET A 70 -1.25 3.12 1.99
CA MET A 70 -0.03 3.88 2.18
C MET A 70 0.27 4.82 1.00
N PHE A 71 -0.02 4.41 -0.24
CA PHE A 71 0.07 5.31 -1.40
C PHE A 71 -0.88 6.51 -1.26
N ASN A 72 -2.11 6.29 -0.78
CA ASN A 72 -3.04 7.39 -0.52
C ASN A 72 -2.51 8.34 0.57
N ASP A 73 -1.92 7.82 1.64
CA ASP A 73 -1.33 8.64 2.69
C ASP A 73 -0.14 9.48 2.18
N MET A 74 0.67 8.91 1.28
CA MET A 74 1.77 9.63 0.63
C MET A 74 1.25 10.74 -0.30
N ASP A 75 0.19 10.49 -1.07
CA ASP A 75 -0.46 11.51 -1.91
C ASP A 75 -0.96 12.69 -1.05
N ILE A 76 -1.58 12.42 0.10
CA ILE A 76 -2.01 13.46 1.04
C ILE A 76 -0.81 14.29 1.56
N LYS A 77 0.29 13.63 1.92
CA LYS A 77 1.51 14.33 2.40
C LYS A 77 2.12 15.21 1.31
N LEU A 78 2.16 14.71 0.07
CA LEU A 78 2.66 15.45 -1.08
C LEU A 78 1.82 16.70 -1.37
N LYS A 79 0.49 16.55 -1.39
CA LYS A 79 -0.44 17.68 -1.59
C LYS A 79 -0.27 18.76 -0.52
N ARG A 80 -0.20 18.36 0.75
CA ARG A 80 0.06 19.31 1.85
C ARG A 80 1.38 20.04 1.66
N LYS A 81 2.44 19.33 1.24
CA LYS A 81 3.73 19.97 1.01
C LYS A 81 3.69 20.98 -0.14
N ALA A 82 2.94 20.68 -1.20
CA ALA A 82 2.73 21.62 -2.30
C ALA A 82 1.98 22.87 -1.84
N GLU A 83 0.90 22.71 -1.06
CA GLU A 83 0.14 23.82 -0.47
C GLU A 83 1.02 24.71 0.43
N GLU A 84 1.88 24.11 1.27
CA GLU A 84 2.86 24.85 2.08
C GLU A 84 3.76 25.72 1.20
N VAL A 85 4.33 25.15 0.12
CA VAL A 85 5.23 25.87 -0.78
C VAL A 85 4.50 27.03 -1.50
N ASP A 86 3.26 26.82 -1.94
CA ASP A 86 2.46 27.87 -2.58
C ASP A 86 2.14 29.01 -1.60
N LEU A 87 1.75 28.69 -0.36
CA LEU A 87 1.50 29.68 0.71
C LEU A 87 2.72 30.57 0.99
N PHE A 88 3.93 29.99 1.00
CA PHE A 88 5.16 30.77 1.21
C PHE A 88 5.58 31.58 -0.04
N SER A 89 5.04 31.27 -1.22
CA SER A 89 5.32 32.01 -2.45
C SER A 89 4.48 33.27 -2.62
N GLU A 90 3.32 33.36 -1.95
CA GLU A 90 2.45 34.55 -1.95
C GLU A 90 2.82 35.59 -0.86
N GLU A 91 3.64 35.22 0.13
CA GLU A 91 4.06 36.11 1.23
C GLU A 91 5.37 36.89 0.96
N ILE A 92 5.96 36.80 -0.24
CA ILE A 92 7.19 37.50 -0.67
C ILE A 92 6.89 38.46 -1.82
#